data_AF-A0A401P5L1-F1
#
_entry.id   AF-A0A401P5L1-F1
#
_cell.length_a   1.000
_cell.length_b   1.000
_cell.length_c   1.000
_cell.angle_alpha   90.00
_cell.angle_beta   90.00
_cell.angle_gamma   90.00
#
_symmetry.space_group_name_H-M   'P 1'
#
loop_
_entity.id
_entity.type
_entity.pdbx_description
1 polymer ?
#
loop_
_entity_poly.entity_id
_entity_poly.type
_entity_poly.pdbx_seq_one_letter_code
_entity_poly.pdbx_strand_id
1 'polypeptide(L)'
;MVHGQRLSLFHVVSNLILLGLCVSTKKTSDKSTSSKSVQCGSWIKNPNGGFFTSPNYPNKYPPDRECIYIIEAAPRQSIELYFDEKYSIEPSWECKFDHIEVRDGPFGFSTEIGRYCGQNIPPFITSSGRYLWIKFVADGELESVGFLARYNFIPGN
;
A
#
# COMPACT_ATOMS: atom_id res chain seq x y z
N MET A 1 -1.65 64.29 -48.39
CA MET A 1 -1.85 64.64 -46.97
C MET A 1 -0.79 63.84 -46.20
N VAL A 2 0.41 64.40 -45.94
CA VAL A 2 0.74 65.35 -44.84
C VAL A 2 0.37 64.67 -43.50
N HIS A 3 1.25 64.38 -42.53
CA HIS A 3 2.65 64.66 -42.18
C HIS A 3 3.06 63.52 -41.20
N GLY A 4 4.30 63.04 -41.10
CA GLY A 4 5.42 63.73 -40.43
C GLY A 4 5.14 63.86 -38.91
N GLN A 5 5.97 63.45 -37.95
CA GLN A 5 7.43 63.41 -37.93
C GLN A 5 7.95 62.55 -36.77
N ARG A 6 9.19 62.06 -36.95
CA ARG A 6 10.11 61.66 -35.89
C ARG A 6 10.47 62.85 -34.99
N LEU A 7 10.76 62.61 -33.72
CA LEU A 7 11.74 63.41 -32.97
C LEU A 7 12.66 62.49 -32.17
N SER A 8 13.96 62.80 -32.19
CA SER A 8 15.04 62.02 -31.59
C SER A 8 15.64 62.71 -30.37
N LEU A 9 16.36 61.88 -29.59
CA LEU A 9 17.56 62.16 -28.77
C LEU A 9 17.41 63.12 -27.59
N PHE A 10 17.70 62.63 -26.38
CA PHE A 10 18.77 63.16 -25.54
C PHE A 10 19.26 62.09 -24.56
N HIS A 11 20.55 61.78 -24.63
CA HIS A 11 21.31 61.15 -23.56
C HIS A 11 21.40 62.12 -22.38
N VAL A 12 21.08 61.68 -21.16
CA VAL A 12 21.87 62.04 -19.97
C VAL A 12 21.96 60.81 -19.08
N VAL A 13 23.19 60.36 -18.91
CA VAL A 13 23.66 59.37 -17.96
C VAL A 13 23.39 59.83 -16.52
N SER A 14 22.85 58.95 -15.69
CA SER A 14 23.09 59.05 -14.25
C SER A 14 23.12 57.65 -13.65
N ASN A 15 24.34 57.23 -13.33
CA ASN A 15 24.62 56.08 -12.48
C ASN A 15 23.97 56.31 -11.12
N LEU A 16 22.89 55.59 -10.82
CA LEU A 16 22.47 55.37 -9.45
C LEU A 16 22.66 53.89 -9.14
N ILE A 17 23.72 53.62 -8.39
CA ILE A 17 24.06 52.33 -7.82
C ILE A 17 22.92 51.96 -6.87
N LEU A 18 22.01 51.08 -7.31
CA LEU A 18 20.96 50.57 -6.43
C LEU A 18 21.61 49.56 -5.47
N LEU A 19 21.71 49.97 -4.21
CA LEU A 19 22.04 49.12 -3.08
C LEU A 19 21.19 47.84 -3.14
N GLY A 20 21.87 46.71 -2.98
CA GLY A 20 21.29 45.41 -3.20
C GLY A 20 20.05 45.13 -2.37
N LEU A 21 19.08 44.51 -3.02
CA LEU A 21 18.25 43.48 -2.41
C LEU A 21 18.17 42.33 -3.42
N CYS A 22 18.90 41.25 -3.14
CA CYS A 22 18.64 39.98 -3.80
C CYS A 22 17.24 39.53 -3.34
N VAL A 23 16.23 39.72 -4.19
CA VAL A 23 14.90 39.16 -3.91
C VAL A 23 15.00 37.66 -4.20
N SER A 24 15.35 36.90 -3.18
CA SER A 24 15.17 35.46 -3.18
C SER A 24 13.67 35.19 -3.24
N THR A 25 13.17 34.80 -4.41
CA THR A 25 11.83 34.25 -4.53
C THR A 25 11.79 33.02 -3.64
N LYS A 26 11.17 33.14 -2.46
CA LYS A 26 10.80 31.97 -1.66
C LYS A 26 9.89 31.13 -2.56
N LYS A 27 10.42 30.01 -3.06
CA LYS A 27 9.61 28.94 -3.62
C LYS A 27 8.50 28.69 -2.60
N THR A 28 7.26 29.00 -2.96
CA THR A 28 6.11 28.57 -2.18
C THR A 28 6.27 27.05 -2.09
N SER A 29 6.46 26.57 -0.87
CA SER A 29 6.40 25.14 -0.61
C SER A 29 4.95 24.80 -0.86
N ASP A 30 4.63 24.42 -2.10
CA ASP A 30 3.48 23.58 -2.35
C ASP A 30 3.65 22.45 -1.37
N LYS A 31 2.75 22.40 -0.39
CA LYS A 31 2.57 21.25 0.45
C LYS A 31 2.04 20.17 -0.49
N SER A 32 2.95 19.60 -1.28
CA SER A 32 2.86 18.21 -1.66
C SER A 32 2.78 17.51 -0.33
N THR A 33 1.54 17.25 0.08
CA THR A 33 1.26 16.20 1.05
C THR A 33 1.88 14.99 0.40
N SER A 34 3.13 14.71 0.76
CA SER A 34 3.78 13.43 0.53
C SER A 34 2.92 12.44 1.28
N SER A 35 1.83 12.01 0.66
CA SER A 35 1.19 10.75 0.96
C SER A 35 2.32 9.74 0.81
N LYS A 36 2.90 9.32 1.95
CA LYS A 36 3.60 8.06 1.95
C LYS A 36 2.55 7.07 1.46
N SER A 37 2.65 6.64 0.21
CA SER A 37 1.97 5.44 -0.25
C SER A 37 2.30 4.38 0.79
N VAL A 38 1.31 3.92 1.54
CA VAL A 38 1.52 2.85 2.51
C VAL A 38 1.82 1.61 1.68
N GLN A 39 3.10 1.36 1.43
CA GLN A 39 3.56 0.16 0.76
C GLN A 39 3.29 -1.01 1.72
N CYS A 40 2.62 -2.04 1.22
CA CYS A 40 2.22 -3.21 1.99
C CYS A 40 2.60 -4.49 1.26
N GLY A 41 2.43 -5.62 1.95
CA GLY A 41 2.94 -6.91 1.51
C GLY A 41 4.40 -7.12 1.91
N SER A 42 4.80 -8.38 2.03
CA SER A 42 6.16 -8.76 2.41
C SER A 42 6.45 -10.23 2.13
N TRP A 43 7.73 -10.56 1.93
CA TRP A 43 8.18 -11.94 2.04
C TRP A 43 8.55 -12.23 3.49
N ILE A 44 7.79 -13.11 4.12
CA ILE A 44 7.86 -13.45 5.53
C ILE A 44 8.71 -14.71 5.71
N LYS A 45 9.87 -14.55 6.37
CA LYS A 45 10.85 -15.62 6.62
C LYS A 45 11.23 -15.77 8.09
N ASN A 46 10.42 -15.25 9.02
CA ASN A 46 10.73 -15.35 10.44
C ASN A 46 10.54 -16.81 10.88
N PRO A 47 11.61 -17.53 11.31
CA PRO A 47 11.54 -18.96 11.61
C PRO A 47 10.70 -19.30 12.85
N ASN A 48 10.37 -18.31 13.67
CA ASN A 48 9.66 -18.51 14.94
C ASN A 48 8.12 -18.33 14.82
N GLY A 49 7.60 -18.26 13.59
CA GLY A 49 6.23 -17.83 13.36
C GLY A 49 6.04 -16.32 13.58
N GLY A 50 4.79 -15.87 13.60
CA GLY A 50 4.48 -14.48 13.85
C GLY A 50 3.11 -14.06 13.35
N PHE A 51 3.00 -12.78 12.99
CA PHE A 51 1.77 -12.22 12.47
C PHE A 51 2.05 -11.10 11.46
N PHE A 52 1.04 -10.77 10.67
CA PHE A 52 0.99 -9.62 9.78
C PHE A 52 -0.43 -9.07 9.74
N THR A 53 -0.57 -7.82 9.33
CA THR A 53 -1.87 -7.14 9.34
C THR A 53 -2.18 -6.50 8.00
N SER A 54 -3.45 -6.19 7.79
CA SER A 54 -3.83 -5.18 6.80
C SER A 54 -3.14 -3.84 7.10
N PRO A 55 -2.95 -2.98 6.10
CA PRO A 55 -2.44 -1.63 6.34
C PRO A 55 -3.32 -0.88 7.34
N ASN A 56 -2.70 -0.05 8.19
CA ASN A 56 -3.34 0.76 9.23
C ASN A 56 -4.04 0.02 10.38
N TYR A 57 -4.08 -1.32 10.39
CA TYR A 57 -4.68 -2.08 11.49
C TYR A 57 -4.12 -1.62 12.86
N PRO A 58 -4.97 -1.41 13.89
CA PRO A 58 -6.39 -1.76 13.99
C PRO A 58 -7.37 -0.71 13.46
N ASN A 59 -6.89 0.32 12.75
CA ASN A 59 -7.76 1.24 12.03
C ASN A 59 -8.13 0.67 10.66
N LYS A 60 -9.08 1.31 9.99
CA LYS A 60 -9.52 0.90 8.65
C LYS A 60 -8.37 0.88 7.65
N TYR A 61 -8.35 -0.13 6.80
CA TYR A 61 -7.41 -0.16 5.67
C TYR A 61 -7.69 1.00 4.70
N PRO A 62 -6.69 1.49 3.96
CA PRO A 62 -6.92 2.47 2.90
C PRO A 62 -7.55 1.81 1.65
N PRO A 63 -8.32 2.57 0.86
CA PRO A 63 -8.86 2.10 -0.41
C PRO A 63 -7.77 1.97 -1.47
N ASP A 64 -8.08 1.28 -2.56
CA ASP A 64 -7.23 1.04 -3.73
C ASP A 64 -5.88 0.43 -3.30
N ARG A 65 -5.94 -0.71 -2.62
CA ARG A 65 -4.75 -1.40 -2.12
C ARG A 65 -4.70 -2.84 -2.57
N GLU A 66 -3.50 -3.25 -2.96
CA GLU A 66 -3.15 -4.64 -3.16
C GLU A 66 -1.90 -4.94 -2.35
N CYS A 67 -1.99 -5.92 -1.45
CA CYS A 67 -0.90 -6.35 -0.59
C CYS A 67 -0.65 -7.85 -0.81
N ILE A 68 0.58 -8.22 -1.13
CA ILE A 68 0.97 -9.63 -1.31
C ILE A 68 1.92 -10.04 -0.19
N TYR A 69 1.55 -11.09 0.53
CA TYR A 69 2.36 -11.71 1.58
C TYR A 69 2.74 -13.12 1.15
N ILE A 70 4.03 -13.45 1.24
CA ILE A 70 4.54 -14.78 0.94
C ILE A 70 5.17 -15.32 2.21
N ILE A 71 4.58 -16.35 2.81
CA ILE A 71 5.15 -17.01 3.98
C ILE A 71 6.01 -18.17 3.49
N GLU A 72 7.26 -18.23 3.96
CA GLU A 72 8.20 -19.30 3.65
C GLU A 72 8.65 -19.99 4.93
N ALA A 73 8.25 -21.25 5.09
CA ALA A 73 8.73 -22.14 6.14
C ALA A 73 10.09 -22.76 5.76
N ALA A 74 10.75 -23.43 6.71
CA ALA A 74 11.94 -24.21 6.42
C ALA A 74 11.59 -25.44 5.55
N PRO A 75 12.59 -26.08 4.90
CA PRO A 75 12.36 -27.34 4.20
C PRO A 75 11.70 -28.39 5.12
N ARG A 76 10.72 -29.13 4.57
CA ARG A 76 9.94 -30.16 5.29
C ARG A 76 9.10 -29.62 6.46
N GLN A 77 8.71 -28.36 6.42
CA GLN A 77 7.69 -27.79 7.30
C GLN A 77 6.47 -27.37 6.49
N SER A 78 5.32 -27.38 7.16
CA SER A 78 4.08 -26.78 6.69
C SER A 78 3.76 -25.53 7.52
N ILE A 79 2.92 -24.66 6.94
CA ILE A 79 2.46 -23.42 7.55
C ILE A 79 1.02 -23.60 8.01
N GLU A 80 0.77 -23.21 9.26
CA GLU A 80 -0.56 -22.98 9.80
C GLU A 80 -0.88 -21.49 9.78
N LEU A 81 -2.06 -21.10 9.30
CA LEU A 81 -2.51 -19.72 9.17
C LEU A 81 -3.92 -19.56 9.77
N TYR A 82 -4.12 -18.53 10.58
CA TYR A 82 -5.42 -18.19 11.16
C TYR A 82 -5.55 -16.68 11.40
N PHE A 83 -6.78 -16.22 11.61
CA PHE A 83 -7.10 -14.79 11.76
C PHE A 83 -7.69 -14.52 13.15
N ASP A 84 -7.36 -13.35 13.71
CA ASP A 84 -7.88 -12.92 15.01
C ASP A 84 -9.36 -12.46 14.94
N GLU A 85 -10.00 -12.38 16.11
CA GLU A 85 -11.43 -12.09 16.30
C GLU A 85 -11.93 -10.75 15.72
N LYS A 86 -11.04 -9.78 15.49
CA LYS A 86 -11.37 -8.46 14.92
C LYS A 86 -11.38 -8.44 13.39
N TYR A 87 -11.37 -9.62 12.76
CA TYR A 87 -11.48 -9.76 11.31
C TYR A 87 -12.74 -9.06 10.79
N SER A 88 -12.56 -8.13 9.85
CA SER A 88 -13.65 -7.44 9.18
C SER A 88 -13.17 -6.91 7.84
N ILE A 89 -13.70 -7.47 6.77
CA ILE A 89 -13.50 -7.05 5.38
C ILE A 89 -14.87 -6.69 4.81
N GLU A 90 -14.93 -5.75 3.87
CA GLU A 90 -16.20 -5.43 3.20
C GLU A 90 -16.88 -6.69 2.64
N PRO A 91 -18.15 -6.98 3.00
CA PRO A 91 -18.85 -8.14 2.48
C PRO A 91 -19.35 -7.89 1.05
N SER A 92 -19.13 -8.86 0.16
CA SER A 92 -19.71 -8.85 -1.19
C SER A 92 -20.00 -10.27 -1.69
N TRP A 93 -20.87 -10.39 -2.69
CA TRP A 93 -21.14 -11.68 -3.33
C TRP A 93 -19.84 -12.27 -3.88
N GLU A 94 -19.50 -13.49 -3.47
CA GLU A 94 -18.25 -14.18 -3.83
C GLU A 94 -16.96 -13.38 -3.55
N CYS A 95 -17.04 -12.40 -2.64
CA CYS A 95 -15.91 -11.55 -2.26
C CYS A 95 -15.26 -10.86 -3.48
N LYS A 96 -16.10 -10.32 -4.36
CA LYS A 96 -15.70 -9.65 -5.62
C LYS A 96 -15.02 -8.29 -5.42
N PHE A 97 -15.33 -7.61 -4.31
CA PHE A 97 -14.76 -6.32 -3.94
C PHE A 97 -13.54 -6.58 -3.05
N ASP A 98 -13.58 -6.16 -1.79
CA ASP A 98 -12.51 -6.43 -0.85
C ASP A 98 -12.43 -7.91 -0.49
N HIS A 99 -11.23 -8.46 -0.47
CA HIS A 99 -11.03 -9.86 -0.13
C HIS A 99 -9.60 -10.20 0.29
N ILE A 100 -9.49 -11.31 1.02
CA ILE A 100 -8.24 -12.03 1.21
C ILE A 100 -8.30 -13.32 0.38
N GLU A 101 -7.33 -13.51 -0.49
CA GLU A 101 -7.14 -14.71 -1.29
C GLU A 101 -5.93 -15.47 -0.75
N VAL A 102 -6.10 -16.77 -0.44
CA VAL A 102 -5.03 -17.63 0.07
C VAL A 102 -4.77 -18.77 -0.91
N ARG A 103 -3.51 -18.99 -1.27
CA ARG A 103 -3.07 -20.03 -2.20
C ARG A 103 -1.97 -20.92 -1.61
N ASP A 104 -2.03 -22.21 -1.93
CA ASP A 104 -1.09 -23.25 -1.48
C ASP A 104 0.12 -23.32 -2.43
N GLY A 105 1.19 -22.61 -2.05
CA GLY A 105 2.39 -22.44 -2.86
C GLY A 105 2.89 -20.99 -2.89
N PRO A 106 4.00 -20.72 -3.59
CA PRO A 106 4.68 -19.42 -3.51
C PRO A 106 4.18 -18.37 -4.52
N PHE A 107 3.20 -18.68 -5.38
CA PHE A 107 2.84 -17.83 -6.52
C PHE A 107 1.34 -17.52 -6.59
N GLY A 108 0.99 -16.42 -7.27
CA GLY A 108 -0.41 -16.05 -7.52
C GLY A 108 -1.19 -17.01 -8.42
N PHE A 109 -0.52 -17.98 -9.05
CA PHE A 109 -1.14 -19.06 -9.83
C PHE A 109 -1.14 -20.41 -9.11
N SER A 110 -0.68 -20.45 -7.85
CA SER A 110 -0.76 -21.64 -7.00
C SER A 110 -2.22 -22.03 -6.73
N THR A 111 -2.45 -23.26 -6.28
CA THR A 111 -3.80 -23.78 -5.98
C THR A 111 -4.52 -22.87 -4.99
N GLU A 112 -5.71 -22.42 -5.34
CA GLU A 112 -6.52 -21.60 -4.43
C GLU A 112 -7.07 -22.44 -3.28
N ILE A 113 -6.84 -21.99 -2.05
CA ILE A 113 -7.46 -22.56 -0.85
C ILE A 113 -8.81 -21.89 -0.62
N GLY A 114 -8.87 -20.56 -0.78
CA GLY A 114 -10.12 -19.83 -0.73
C GLY A 114 -9.96 -18.33 -0.81
N ARG A 115 -11.13 -17.68 -0.95
CA ARG A 115 -11.30 -16.23 -0.93
C ARG A 115 -12.29 -15.86 0.17
N TYR A 116 -11.94 -14.86 0.97
CA TYR A 116 -12.66 -14.52 2.20
C TYR A 116 -12.93 -13.02 2.32
N CYS A 117 -14.12 -12.67 2.80
CA CYS A 117 -14.58 -11.32 3.07
C CYS A 117 -15.70 -11.32 4.11
N GLY A 118 -16.17 -10.14 4.51
CA GLY A 118 -17.18 -9.98 5.56
C GLY A 118 -16.59 -10.09 6.97
N GLN A 119 -17.42 -10.50 7.93
CA GLN A 119 -17.05 -10.61 9.35
C GLN A 119 -16.95 -12.07 9.83
N ASN A 120 -17.24 -13.03 8.96
CA ASN A 120 -17.01 -14.44 9.25
C ASN A 120 -15.51 -14.71 9.17
N ILE A 121 -14.90 -15.07 10.29
CA ILE A 121 -13.47 -15.39 10.37
C ILE A 121 -13.17 -16.55 9.41
N PRO A 122 -12.14 -16.45 8.54
CA PRO A 122 -11.74 -17.55 7.68
C PRO A 122 -11.41 -18.82 8.48
N PRO A 123 -11.60 -20.02 7.91
CA PRO A 123 -11.22 -21.25 8.57
C PRO A 123 -9.71 -21.29 8.85
N PHE A 124 -9.32 -22.14 9.78
CA PHE A 124 -7.91 -22.47 10.00
C PHE A 124 -7.33 -23.15 8.76
N ILE A 125 -6.17 -22.68 8.29
CA ILE A 125 -5.56 -23.15 7.05
C ILE A 125 -4.23 -23.83 7.37
N THR A 126 -4.05 -25.04 6.86
CA THR A 126 -2.77 -25.75 6.83
C THR A 126 -2.33 -25.94 5.39
N SER A 127 -1.15 -25.46 5.06
CA SER A 127 -0.56 -25.64 3.71
C SER A 127 -0.04 -27.06 3.48
N SER A 128 -0.07 -27.51 2.24
CA SER A 128 0.50 -28.80 1.84
C SER A 128 2.04 -28.79 1.80
N GLY A 129 2.66 -27.63 1.94
CA GLY A 129 4.11 -27.50 1.89
C GLY A 129 4.61 -26.22 2.55
N ARG A 130 5.82 -25.81 2.18
CA ARG A 130 6.53 -24.74 2.89
C ARG A 130 6.14 -23.31 2.49
N TYR A 131 5.12 -23.14 1.66
CA TYR A 131 4.75 -21.83 1.10
C TYR A 131 3.25 -21.58 1.18
N LEU A 132 2.90 -20.37 1.60
CA LEU A 132 1.59 -19.78 1.37
C LEU A 132 1.77 -18.44 0.67
N TRP A 133 0.95 -18.21 -0.36
CA TRP A 133 0.81 -16.93 -1.02
C TRP A 133 -0.53 -16.34 -0.63
N ILE A 134 -0.52 -15.13 -0.08
CA ILE A 134 -1.70 -14.43 0.42
C ILE A 134 -1.78 -13.09 -0.27
N LYS A 135 -2.94 -12.76 -0.84
CA LYS A 135 -3.21 -11.44 -1.41
C LYS A 135 -4.41 -10.82 -0.71
N PHE A 136 -4.24 -9.58 -0.27
CA PHE A 136 -5.33 -8.73 0.18
C PHE A 136 -5.59 -7.66 -0.87
N VAL A 137 -6.85 -7.52 -1.27
CA VAL A 137 -7.33 -6.48 -2.18
C VAL A 137 -8.36 -5.63 -1.45
N ALA A 138 -8.24 -4.30 -1.57
CA ALA A 138 -9.23 -3.32 -1.20
C ALA A 138 -9.58 -2.47 -2.43
N ASP A 139 -10.86 -2.32 -2.72
CA ASP A 139 -11.37 -1.46 -3.78
C ASP A 139 -11.45 0.02 -3.33
N GLY A 140 -12.18 0.84 -4.06
CA GLY A 140 -12.23 2.29 -3.84
C GLY A 140 -13.15 2.75 -2.71
N GLU A 141 -13.99 1.88 -2.12
CA GLU A 141 -15.05 2.27 -1.19
C GLU A 141 -15.20 1.28 -0.01
N LEU A 142 -15.98 1.68 1.01
CA LEU A 142 -16.46 0.81 2.11
C LEU A 142 -15.41 0.06 2.94
N GLU A 143 -14.34 0.75 3.34
CA GLU A 143 -13.26 0.13 4.10
C GLU A 143 -13.68 -0.29 5.52
N SER A 144 -13.16 -1.45 5.93
CA SER A 144 -13.37 -2.06 7.24
C SER A 144 -12.07 -2.10 8.06
N VAL A 145 -12.14 -2.60 9.30
CA VAL A 145 -10.98 -2.69 10.22
C VAL A 145 -9.84 -3.55 9.66
N GLY A 146 -10.15 -4.49 8.77
CA GLY A 146 -9.16 -5.36 8.13
C GLY A 146 -8.90 -6.61 8.94
N PHE A 147 -7.63 -6.98 9.09
CA PHE A 147 -7.26 -8.25 9.69
C PHE A 147 -5.90 -8.21 10.42
N LEU A 148 -5.76 -9.11 11.38
CA LEU A 148 -4.48 -9.60 11.89
C LEU A 148 -4.46 -11.11 11.64
N ALA A 149 -3.51 -11.53 10.82
CA ALA A 149 -3.27 -12.94 10.49
C ALA A 149 -2.04 -13.44 11.25
N ARG A 150 -2.16 -14.60 11.88
CA ARG A 150 -1.08 -15.28 12.60
C ARG A 150 -0.68 -16.54 11.87
N TYR A 151 0.61 -16.83 11.91
CA TYR A 151 1.15 -18.03 11.30
C TYR A 151 2.19 -18.69 12.19
N ASN A 152 2.21 -20.02 12.15
CA ASN A 152 3.21 -20.86 12.81
C ASN A 152 3.66 -21.95 11.82
N PHE A 153 4.72 -22.68 12.19
CA PHE A 153 5.23 -23.80 11.40
C PHE A 153 5.09 -25.11 12.16
N ILE A 154 4.67 -26.14 11.44
CA ILE A 154 4.59 -27.51 11.93
C ILE A 154 5.52 -28.39 11.10
N PRO A 155 5.99 -29.53 11.62
CA PRO A 155 6.62 -30.56 10.79
C PRO A 155 5.71 -30.93 9.62
N GLY A 156 6.27 -31.00 8.41
CA GLY A 156 5.53 -31.42 7.22
C GLY A 156 5.16 -32.90 7.32
N ASN A 157 3.98 -33.23 6.77
CA ASN A 157 3.53 -34.62 6.60
C ASN A 157 4.30 -35.34 5.49
#